data_AF-A0A653YE12-F1
#
_entry.id   AF-A0A653YE12-F1
#
_cell.length_a   1.000
_cell.length_b   1.000
_cell.length_c   1.000
_cell.angle_alpha   90.00
_cell.angle_beta   90.00
_cell.angle_gamma   90.00
#
_symmetry.space_group_name_H-M   'P 1'
#
loop_
_entity.id
_entity.type
_entity.pdbx_description
1 polymer ?
#
loop_
_entity_poly.entity_id
_entity_poly.type
_entity_poly.pdbx_seq_one_letter_code
_entity_poly.pdbx_strand_id
1 'polypeptide(L)'
;MKHLLFRFGVYAALLAAAFFTPYVIVSGPARLLAITALLYALLATSWNLTVGFGGIFNFAHVGFFGLGGYAMAVSTVSWEWNPWWGLLFGGLTGAAAAAVAFLPALRMRGIYVALVTFIFVQLCFYLVLAVPGLTGGSNGLPGVPGLALGDFRLSDAGGLGYLWLTAFAVVALVIVLHHVIRSPFGQSLIALRDNEQLAISRGINRIRQQLLSFVLSGSIAGIAGALYVSFFRVADTTLFSFGFVTLGLSMIFLGGTGHIWGPVLGAIVVTFVDRSLTGLGAWQLIIIGAGTVLVMIFLPKGLAGLVDTSVRAVARQVRRRRPPSAPQTIPSAPTVTSPGSRIDHARI
;
A
#
# COMPACT_ATOMS: atom_id res chain seq x y z
N MET A 1 4.82 10.33 25.76
CA MET A 1 5.68 9.11 25.88
C MET A 1 4.92 7.79 25.68
N LYS A 2 3.79 7.53 26.36
CA LYS A 2 3.01 6.25 26.20
C LYS A 2 2.56 5.92 24.77
N HIS A 3 2.19 6.94 23.98
CA HIS A 3 1.81 6.77 22.57
C HIS A 3 2.99 6.45 21.63
N LEU A 4 4.21 6.84 21.99
CA LEU A 4 5.43 6.50 21.24
C LEU A 4 5.84 5.06 21.54
N LEU A 5 5.82 4.65 22.82
CA LEU A 5 6.11 3.27 23.24
C LEU A 5 5.12 2.24 22.64
N PHE A 6 3.83 2.56 22.59
CA PHE A 6 2.84 1.70 21.92
C PHE A 6 3.07 1.60 20.40
N ARG A 7 3.56 2.66 19.75
CA ARG A 7 3.89 2.65 18.32
C ARG A 7 5.13 1.78 18.04
N PHE A 8 6.19 1.93 18.83
CA PHE A 8 7.37 1.07 18.72
C PHE A 8 7.04 -0.40 18.98
N GLY A 9 6.12 -0.70 19.92
CA GLY A 9 5.62 -2.06 20.15
C GLY A 9 4.91 -2.67 18.93
N VAL A 10 4.08 -1.89 18.23
CA VAL A 10 3.41 -2.35 17.00
C VAL A 10 4.42 -2.58 15.88
N TYR A 11 5.37 -1.68 15.66
CA TYR A 11 6.43 -1.88 14.65
C TYR A 11 7.33 -3.08 14.95
N ALA A 12 7.70 -3.26 16.22
CA ALA A 12 8.46 -4.43 16.65
C ALA A 12 7.67 -5.73 16.45
N ALA A 13 6.36 -5.74 16.73
CA ALA A 13 5.50 -6.89 16.49
C ALA A 13 5.36 -7.23 15.01
N LEU A 14 5.33 -6.23 14.13
CA LEU A 14 5.25 -6.42 12.67
C LEU A 14 6.57 -6.92 12.08
N LEU A 15 7.69 -6.38 12.56
CA LEU A 15 9.01 -6.87 12.21
C LEU A 15 9.23 -8.29 12.72
N ALA A 16 8.77 -8.60 13.94
CA ALA A 16 8.78 -9.96 14.47
C ALA A 16 7.88 -10.88 13.64
N ALA A 17 6.67 -10.46 13.28
CA ALA A 17 5.79 -11.24 12.42
C ALA A 17 6.44 -11.54 11.05
N ALA A 18 7.06 -10.54 10.42
CA ALA A 18 7.81 -10.72 9.18
C ALA A 18 9.04 -11.64 9.34
N PHE A 19 9.69 -11.62 10.50
CA PHE A 19 10.80 -12.52 10.83
C PHE A 19 10.32 -13.97 11.07
N PHE A 20 9.13 -14.16 11.63
CA PHE A 20 8.57 -15.47 11.94
C PHE A 20 7.80 -16.13 10.78
N THR A 21 7.32 -15.37 9.78
CA THR A 21 6.65 -15.95 8.59
C THR A 21 7.41 -17.10 7.91
N PRO A 22 8.74 -17.07 7.68
CA PRO A 22 9.50 -18.18 7.11
C PRO A 22 9.50 -19.44 7.97
N TYR A 23 9.39 -19.31 9.29
CA TYR A 23 9.40 -20.45 10.20
C TYR A 23 8.05 -21.20 10.23
N VAL A 24 6.96 -20.50 9.91
CA VAL A 24 5.63 -21.10 9.80
C VAL A 24 5.40 -21.73 8.42
N ILE A 25 6.02 -21.16 7.37
CA ILE A 25 5.78 -21.54 5.96
C ILE A 25 6.91 -22.44 5.45
N VAL A 26 6.88 -23.69 5.88
CA VAL A 26 7.93 -24.67 5.58
C VAL A 26 7.76 -25.28 4.18
N SER A 27 6.53 -25.49 3.72
CA SER A 27 6.26 -26.18 2.44
C SER A 27 6.47 -25.28 1.21
N GLY A 28 7.08 -25.84 0.14
CA GLY A 28 7.37 -25.13 -1.11
C GLY A 28 6.16 -24.43 -1.75
N PRO A 29 5.00 -25.11 -1.92
CA PRO A 29 3.81 -24.49 -2.50
C PRO A 29 3.24 -23.33 -1.65
N ALA A 30 3.25 -23.47 -0.32
CA ALA A 30 2.78 -22.41 0.56
C ALA A 30 3.73 -21.21 0.53
N ARG A 31 5.03 -21.44 0.35
CA ARG A 31 6.02 -20.37 0.24
C ARG A 31 5.88 -19.58 -1.03
N LEU A 32 5.67 -20.25 -2.17
CA LEU A 32 5.35 -19.61 -3.43
C LEU A 32 4.14 -18.69 -3.28
N LEU A 33 3.05 -19.21 -2.69
CA LEU A 33 1.82 -18.46 -2.48
C LEU A 33 2.04 -17.22 -1.59
N ALA A 34 2.81 -17.38 -0.51
CA ALA A 34 3.11 -16.30 0.42
C ALA A 34 3.96 -15.19 -0.23
N ILE A 35 4.97 -15.54 -1.02
CA ILE A 35 5.79 -14.56 -1.75
C ILE A 35 4.93 -13.80 -2.74
N THR A 36 4.10 -14.49 -3.53
CA THR A 36 3.17 -13.86 -4.47
C THR A 36 2.21 -12.91 -3.75
N ALA A 37 1.65 -13.33 -2.62
CA ALA A 37 0.77 -12.48 -1.81
C ALA A 37 1.48 -11.22 -1.29
N LEU A 38 2.75 -11.33 -0.88
CA LEU A 38 3.54 -10.20 -0.40
C LEU A 38 3.93 -9.23 -1.53
N LEU A 39 4.26 -9.75 -2.72
CA LEU A 39 4.50 -8.94 -3.92
C LEU A 39 3.24 -8.15 -4.33
N TYR A 40 2.08 -8.81 -4.32
CA TYR A 40 0.81 -8.16 -4.56
C TYR A 40 0.43 -7.20 -3.43
N ALA A 41 0.82 -7.47 -2.19
CA ALA A 41 0.65 -6.53 -1.08
C ALA A 41 1.46 -5.24 -1.31
N LEU A 42 2.70 -5.32 -1.83
CA LEU A 42 3.47 -4.13 -2.20
C LEU A 42 2.75 -3.29 -3.26
N LEU A 43 2.25 -3.93 -4.31
CA LEU A 43 1.49 -3.27 -5.39
C LEU A 43 0.19 -2.65 -4.88
N ALA A 44 -0.62 -3.40 -4.13
CA ALA A 44 -1.90 -2.93 -3.63
C ALA A 44 -1.70 -1.80 -2.60
N THR A 45 -0.65 -1.88 -1.78
CA THR A 45 -0.33 -0.85 -0.78
C THR A 45 0.16 0.44 -1.42
N SER A 46 0.97 0.36 -2.49
CA SER A 46 1.37 1.56 -3.24
C SER A 46 0.18 2.21 -3.93
N TRP A 47 -0.71 1.40 -4.52
CA TRP A 47 -1.92 1.89 -5.19
C TRP A 47 -2.92 2.50 -4.21
N ASN A 48 -3.02 1.99 -2.99
CA ASN A 48 -3.83 2.58 -1.93
C ASN A 48 -3.36 3.99 -1.52
N LEU A 49 -2.10 4.37 -1.78
CA LEU A 49 -1.66 5.74 -1.58
C LEU A 49 -2.44 6.73 -2.47
N THR A 50 -2.68 6.38 -3.74
CA THR A 50 -3.40 7.25 -4.68
C THR A 50 -4.91 7.08 -4.57
N VAL A 51 -5.41 5.84 -4.56
CA VAL A 51 -6.86 5.57 -4.51
C VAL A 51 -7.42 5.82 -3.12
N GLY A 52 -6.78 5.28 -2.09
CA GLY A 52 -7.26 5.36 -0.71
C GLY A 52 -7.06 6.73 -0.08
N PHE A 53 -5.82 7.25 -0.08
CA PHE A 53 -5.51 8.54 0.54
C PHE A 53 -5.68 9.73 -0.40
N GLY A 54 -5.34 9.56 -1.69
CA GLY A 54 -5.53 10.60 -2.70
C GLY A 54 -6.94 10.73 -3.25
N GLY A 55 -7.79 9.70 -3.14
CA GLY A 55 -9.13 9.69 -3.73
C GLY A 55 -9.15 9.65 -5.25
N ILE A 56 -8.02 9.34 -5.89
CA ILE A 56 -7.89 9.37 -7.34
C ILE A 56 -8.00 7.95 -7.86
N PHE A 57 -9.17 7.60 -8.35
CA PHE A 57 -9.39 6.31 -9.00
C PHE A 57 -8.66 6.26 -10.34
N ASN A 58 -7.74 5.30 -10.48
CA ASN A 58 -6.85 5.16 -11.64
C ASN A 58 -6.44 3.70 -11.83
N PHE A 59 -6.11 3.29 -13.07
CA PHE A 59 -5.62 1.95 -13.40
C PHE A 59 -4.11 1.88 -13.69
N ALA A 60 -3.40 3.01 -13.62
CA ALA A 60 -2.01 3.12 -14.11
C ALA A 60 -0.99 2.29 -13.32
N HIS A 61 -1.30 1.89 -12.08
CA HIS A 61 -0.37 1.16 -11.21
C HIS A 61 0.10 -0.17 -11.79
N VAL A 62 -0.78 -0.85 -12.54
CA VAL A 62 -0.42 -2.06 -13.27
C VAL A 62 0.59 -1.76 -14.38
N GLY A 63 0.45 -0.63 -15.07
CA GLY A 63 1.43 -0.16 -16.05
C GLY A 63 2.78 0.14 -15.40
N PHE A 64 2.80 0.78 -14.23
CA PHE A 64 4.05 1.05 -13.49
C PHE A 64 4.73 -0.22 -13.02
N PHE A 65 3.94 -1.19 -12.55
CA PHE A 65 4.41 -2.51 -12.16
C PHE A 65 5.00 -3.27 -13.34
N GLY A 66 4.28 -3.34 -14.47
CA GLY A 66 4.75 -3.98 -15.69
C GLY A 66 6.03 -3.33 -16.22
N LEU A 67 6.07 -2.00 -16.34
CA LEU A 67 7.27 -1.28 -16.79
C LEU A 67 8.45 -1.46 -15.83
N GLY A 68 8.23 -1.50 -14.51
CA GLY A 68 9.26 -1.79 -13.54
C GLY A 68 9.83 -3.21 -13.68
N GLY A 69 8.95 -4.19 -13.95
CA GLY A 69 9.33 -5.57 -14.25
C GLY A 69 10.14 -5.69 -15.54
N TYR A 70 9.69 -5.06 -16.63
CA TYR A 70 10.43 -5.03 -17.89
C TYR A 70 11.74 -4.27 -17.77
N ALA A 71 11.81 -3.19 -16.98
CA ALA A 71 13.05 -2.48 -16.71
C ALA A 71 14.07 -3.37 -15.99
N MET A 72 13.62 -4.16 -15.00
CA MET A 72 14.45 -5.18 -14.35
C MET A 72 14.93 -6.23 -15.36
N ALA A 73 14.05 -6.75 -16.20
CA ALA A 73 14.42 -7.76 -17.18
C ALA A 73 15.42 -7.22 -18.21
N VAL A 74 15.15 -6.06 -18.80
CA VAL A 74 16.03 -5.44 -19.81
C VAL A 74 17.40 -5.09 -19.22
N SER A 75 17.44 -4.45 -18.04
CA SER A 75 18.71 -4.06 -17.44
C SER A 75 19.58 -5.25 -17.05
N THR A 76 18.98 -6.36 -16.62
CA THR A 76 19.74 -7.54 -16.17
C THR A 76 20.03 -8.55 -17.28
N VAL A 77 19.15 -8.69 -18.28
CA VAL A 77 19.32 -9.64 -19.39
C VAL A 77 20.05 -9.00 -20.57
N SER A 78 19.68 -7.77 -20.95
CA SER A 78 20.26 -7.11 -22.12
C SER A 78 21.51 -6.30 -21.79
N TRP A 79 21.55 -5.65 -20.63
CA TRP A 79 22.69 -4.83 -20.20
C TRP A 79 23.58 -5.51 -19.15
N GLU A 80 23.20 -6.71 -18.69
CA GLU A 80 23.96 -7.50 -17.71
C GLU A 80 24.25 -6.76 -16.40
N TRP A 81 23.37 -5.82 -16.02
CA TRP A 81 23.51 -5.11 -14.75
C TRP A 81 23.27 -6.04 -13.57
N ASN A 82 23.87 -5.69 -12.43
CA ASN A 82 23.57 -6.37 -11.18
C ASN A 82 22.05 -6.30 -10.87
N PRO A 83 21.41 -7.41 -10.45
CA PRO A 83 20.00 -7.44 -10.09
C PRO A 83 19.53 -6.34 -9.11
N TRP A 84 20.40 -5.91 -8.19
CA TRP A 84 20.09 -4.82 -7.26
C TRP A 84 19.97 -3.46 -7.96
N TRP A 85 20.80 -3.21 -8.98
CA TRP A 85 20.68 -2.01 -9.82
C TRP A 85 19.44 -2.09 -10.71
N GLY A 86 19.13 -3.27 -11.23
CA GLY A 86 17.88 -3.51 -11.97
C GLY A 86 16.64 -3.23 -11.12
N LEU A 87 16.68 -3.54 -9.81
CA LEU A 87 15.60 -3.23 -8.88
C LEU A 87 15.39 -1.72 -8.71
N LEU A 88 16.47 -0.96 -8.51
CA LEU A 88 16.42 0.49 -8.41
C LEU A 88 15.97 1.12 -9.73
N PHE A 89 16.43 0.57 -10.86
CA PHE A 89 16.01 0.99 -12.18
C PHE A 89 14.51 0.76 -12.40
N GLY A 90 13.97 -0.37 -11.96
CA GLY A 90 12.53 -0.63 -11.97
C GLY A 90 11.71 0.39 -11.16
N GLY A 91 12.24 0.83 -10.02
CA GLY A 91 11.64 1.93 -9.27
C GLY A 91 11.69 3.28 -10.00
N LEU A 92 12.82 3.57 -10.65
CA LEU A 92 13.00 4.80 -11.43
C LEU A 92 12.09 4.83 -12.66
N THR A 93 11.96 3.71 -13.38
CA THR A 93 11.05 3.63 -14.54
C THR A 93 9.60 3.71 -14.09
N GLY A 94 9.23 3.10 -12.97
CA GLY A 94 7.89 3.27 -12.37
C GLY A 94 7.59 4.73 -11.99
N ALA A 95 8.57 5.43 -11.41
CA ALA A 95 8.45 6.86 -11.07
C ALA A 95 8.29 7.74 -12.32
N ALA A 96 9.11 7.49 -13.35
CA ALA A 96 9.07 8.22 -14.62
C ALA A 96 7.75 7.95 -15.36
N ALA A 97 7.32 6.68 -15.43
CA ALA A 97 6.05 6.28 -16.00
C ALA A 97 4.87 6.96 -15.29
N ALA A 98 4.92 7.06 -13.96
CA ALA A 98 3.90 7.76 -13.20
C ALA A 98 3.86 9.27 -13.44
N ALA A 99 5.02 9.91 -13.58
CA ALA A 99 5.09 11.32 -13.98
C ALA A 99 4.45 11.52 -15.38
N VAL A 100 4.81 10.67 -16.34
CA VAL A 100 4.27 10.71 -17.72
C VAL A 100 2.77 10.44 -17.76
N ALA A 101 2.30 9.41 -17.06
CA ALA A 101 0.88 9.07 -16.98
C ALA A 101 0.04 10.17 -16.32
N PHE A 102 0.65 10.93 -15.39
CA PHE A 102 -0.06 11.97 -14.67
C PHE A 102 -0.23 13.26 -15.50
N LEU A 103 0.65 13.55 -16.46
CA LEU A 103 0.57 14.74 -17.33
C LEU A 103 -0.82 14.97 -17.94
N PRO A 104 -1.45 14.00 -18.64
CA PRO A 104 -2.80 14.19 -19.16
C PRO A 104 -3.87 14.18 -18.04
N ALA A 105 -3.63 13.43 -16.96
CA ALA A 105 -4.54 13.35 -15.81
C ALA A 105 -4.67 14.68 -15.05
N LEU A 106 -3.67 15.58 -15.16
CA LEU A 106 -3.70 16.93 -14.57
C LEU A 106 -4.94 17.74 -14.96
N ARG A 107 -5.47 17.51 -16.17
CA ARG A 107 -6.59 18.28 -16.73
C ARG A 107 -7.94 17.61 -16.52
N MET A 108 -7.97 16.42 -15.92
CA MET A 108 -9.15 15.57 -15.85
C MET A 108 -9.67 15.40 -14.42
N ARG A 109 -10.91 14.94 -14.30
CA ARG A 109 -11.58 14.70 -13.02
C ARG A 109 -12.40 13.41 -13.08
N GLY A 110 -12.50 12.72 -11.95
CA GLY A 110 -13.33 11.53 -11.79
C GLY A 110 -13.00 10.42 -12.78
N ILE A 111 -14.03 9.91 -13.47
CA ILE A 111 -13.93 8.73 -14.34
C ILE A 111 -12.99 8.92 -15.54
N TYR A 112 -12.79 10.16 -15.99
CA TYR A 112 -11.88 10.47 -17.10
C TYR A 112 -10.42 10.14 -16.75
N VAL A 113 -10.01 10.30 -15.48
CA VAL A 113 -8.67 9.90 -15.02
C VAL A 113 -8.49 8.39 -15.14
N ALA A 114 -9.52 7.62 -14.77
CA ALA A 114 -9.50 6.17 -14.91
C ALA A 114 -9.37 5.75 -16.39
N LEU A 115 -10.16 6.33 -17.28
CA LEU A 115 -10.10 6.02 -18.72
C LEU A 115 -8.71 6.33 -19.33
N VAL A 116 -8.14 7.50 -19.05
CA VAL A 116 -6.81 7.85 -19.56
C VAL A 116 -5.73 6.96 -18.98
N THR A 117 -5.82 6.60 -17.69
CA THR A 117 -4.85 5.70 -17.09
C THR A 117 -4.98 4.27 -17.59
N PHE A 118 -6.17 3.82 -17.99
CA PHE A 118 -6.34 2.56 -18.70
C PHE A 118 -5.66 2.58 -20.07
N ILE A 119 -5.87 3.66 -20.84
CA ILE A 119 -5.19 3.86 -22.13
C ILE A 119 -3.67 3.88 -21.92
N PHE A 120 -3.17 4.48 -20.84
CA PHE A 120 -1.75 4.46 -20.50
C PHE A 120 -1.22 3.03 -20.28
N VAL A 121 -1.96 2.17 -19.57
CA VAL A 121 -1.57 0.75 -19.41
C VAL A 121 -1.49 0.05 -20.76
N GLN A 122 -2.47 0.30 -21.64
CA GLN A 122 -2.47 -0.27 -22.98
C GLN A 122 -1.34 0.27 -23.86
N LEU A 123 -0.99 1.54 -23.71
CA LEU A 123 0.18 2.14 -24.35
C LEU A 123 1.46 1.45 -23.90
N CYS A 124 1.61 1.18 -22.60
CA CYS A 124 2.77 0.44 -22.07
C CYS A 124 2.86 -0.97 -22.67
N PHE A 125 1.73 -1.68 -22.76
CA PHE A 125 1.65 -2.98 -23.41
C PHE A 125 2.10 -2.92 -24.88
N TYR A 126 1.59 -1.97 -25.65
CA TYR A 126 1.98 -1.82 -27.06
C TYR A 126 3.43 -1.37 -27.23
N LEU A 127 3.98 -0.54 -26.33
CA LEU A 127 5.39 -0.17 -26.34
C LEU A 127 6.29 -1.40 -26.13
N VAL A 128 5.91 -2.28 -25.20
CA VAL A 128 6.60 -3.55 -24.98
C VAL A 128 6.55 -4.43 -26.24
N LEU A 129 5.42 -4.50 -26.93
CA LEU A 129 5.31 -5.26 -28.18
C LEU A 129 6.07 -4.63 -29.36
N ALA A 130 6.16 -3.31 -29.42
CA ALA A 130 6.76 -2.57 -30.52
C ALA A 130 8.29 -2.68 -30.58
N VAL A 131 8.95 -3.05 -29.47
CA VAL A 131 10.41 -3.13 -29.37
C VAL A 131 10.88 -4.55 -29.02
N PRO A 132 10.59 -5.57 -29.87
CA PRO A 132 10.87 -6.97 -29.55
C PRO A 132 12.36 -7.25 -29.33
N GLY A 133 13.25 -6.48 -29.96
CA GLY A 133 14.70 -6.62 -29.77
C GLY A 133 15.18 -6.30 -28.35
N LEU A 134 14.41 -5.53 -27.57
CA LEU A 134 14.75 -5.19 -26.20
C LEU A 134 13.89 -5.95 -25.18
N THR A 135 12.59 -6.07 -25.45
CA THR A 135 11.61 -6.61 -24.49
C THR A 135 11.23 -8.07 -24.73
N GLY A 136 11.66 -8.66 -25.85
CA GLY A 136 11.19 -9.97 -26.31
C GLY A 136 9.77 -9.97 -26.92
N GLY A 137 9.11 -8.80 -26.97
CA GLY A 137 7.81 -8.63 -27.61
C GLY A 137 6.73 -9.53 -27.02
N SER A 138 6.01 -10.27 -27.87
CA SER A 138 4.94 -11.17 -27.46
C SER A 138 5.42 -12.36 -26.62
N ASN A 139 6.69 -12.76 -26.76
CA ASN A 139 7.26 -13.91 -26.07
C ASN A 139 7.70 -13.58 -24.63
N GLY A 140 7.74 -12.28 -24.28
CA GLY A 140 8.33 -11.81 -23.03
C GLY A 140 9.85 -11.99 -23.00
N LEU A 141 10.44 -11.64 -21.87
CA LEU A 141 11.88 -11.70 -21.64
C LEU A 141 12.20 -12.70 -20.50
N PRO A 142 12.49 -13.97 -20.81
CA PRO A 142 12.90 -14.97 -19.84
C PRO A 142 14.37 -14.82 -19.44
N GLY A 143 14.80 -15.55 -18.42
CA GLY A 143 16.20 -15.61 -18.01
C GLY A 143 16.62 -14.50 -17.05
N VAL A 144 15.65 -13.81 -16.44
CA VAL A 144 15.95 -12.76 -15.47
C VAL A 144 16.62 -13.38 -14.23
N PRO A 145 17.83 -12.94 -13.85
CA PRO A 145 18.51 -13.46 -12.69
C PRO A 145 17.75 -13.13 -11.40
N GLY A 146 17.76 -14.09 -10.48
CA GLY A 146 17.28 -13.86 -9.12
C GLY A 146 18.24 -12.95 -8.33
N LEU A 147 17.72 -12.29 -7.30
CA LEU A 147 18.55 -11.51 -6.38
C LEU A 147 19.51 -12.43 -5.60
N ALA A 148 20.72 -11.94 -5.37
CA ALA A 148 21.75 -12.61 -4.57
C ALA A 148 22.45 -11.61 -3.66
N LEU A 149 22.80 -12.02 -2.45
CA LEU A 149 23.60 -11.28 -1.48
C LEU A 149 24.95 -11.99 -1.35
N GLY A 150 25.95 -11.54 -2.13
CA GLY A 150 27.22 -12.25 -2.27
C GLY A 150 26.99 -13.64 -2.85
N ASP A 151 27.48 -14.67 -2.14
CA ASP A 151 27.32 -16.07 -2.54
C ASP A 151 25.93 -16.65 -2.25
N PHE A 152 25.10 -15.95 -1.46
CA PHE A 152 23.78 -16.43 -1.08
C PHE A 152 22.73 -16.01 -2.12
N ARG A 153 22.20 -16.96 -2.89
CA ARG A 153 21.11 -16.67 -3.84
C ARG A 153 19.78 -16.71 -3.11
N LEU A 154 18.95 -15.67 -3.26
CA LEU A 154 17.68 -15.58 -2.55
C LEU A 154 16.66 -16.62 -3.05
N SER A 155 16.90 -17.18 -4.23
CA SER A 155 16.16 -18.31 -4.80
C SER A 155 16.47 -19.66 -4.14
N ASP A 156 17.55 -19.75 -3.36
CA ASP A 156 17.94 -21.00 -2.72
C ASP A 156 16.93 -21.42 -1.64
N ALA A 157 16.99 -22.71 -1.31
CA ALA A 157 16.06 -23.37 -0.39
C ALA A 157 14.57 -23.24 -0.78
N GLY A 158 14.24 -23.00 -2.05
CA GLY A 158 12.86 -22.81 -2.51
C GLY A 158 12.36 -21.36 -2.39
N GLY A 159 13.26 -20.38 -2.47
CA GLY A 159 12.92 -18.96 -2.41
C GLY A 159 12.78 -18.40 -1.00
N LEU A 160 13.42 -19.01 0.01
CA LEU A 160 13.34 -18.53 1.40
C LEU A 160 13.83 -17.08 1.48
N GLY A 161 14.95 -16.75 0.82
CA GLY A 161 15.48 -15.38 0.82
C GLY A 161 14.50 -14.35 0.25
N TYR A 162 13.73 -14.69 -0.78
CA TYR A 162 12.67 -13.83 -1.32
C TYR A 162 11.53 -13.62 -0.33
N LEU A 163 11.16 -14.63 0.45
CA LEU A 163 10.13 -14.46 1.48
C LEU A 163 10.55 -13.45 2.53
N TRP A 164 11.79 -13.52 3.01
CA TRP A 164 12.34 -12.56 3.96
C TRP A 164 12.40 -11.15 3.36
N LEU A 165 12.93 -11.03 2.14
CA LEU A 165 13.06 -9.76 1.44
C LEU A 165 11.69 -9.10 1.24
N THR A 166 10.71 -9.84 0.72
CA THR A 166 9.37 -9.31 0.43
C THR A 166 8.59 -9.00 1.71
N ALA A 167 8.68 -9.84 2.74
CA ALA A 167 8.05 -9.58 4.04
C ALA A 167 8.62 -8.30 4.67
N PHE A 168 9.95 -8.16 4.67
CA PHE A 168 10.60 -6.95 5.18
C PHE A 168 10.25 -5.72 4.32
N ALA A 169 10.21 -5.87 3.00
CA ALA A 169 9.81 -4.80 2.09
C ALA A 169 8.38 -4.32 2.35
N VAL A 170 7.42 -5.22 2.57
CA VAL A 170 6.03 -4.86 2.91
C VAL A 170 5.98 -4.12 4.24
N VAL A 171 6.67 -4.62 5.28
CA VAL A 171 6.70 -3.95 6.59
C VAL A 171 7.35 -2.57 6.49
N ALA A 172 8.49 -2.47 5.81
CA ALA A 172 9.17 -1.21 5.56
C ALA A 172 8.27 -0.23 4.81
N LEU A 173 7.58 -0.69 3.77
CA LEU A 173 6.63 0.10 3.01
C LEU A 173 5.51 0.65 3.89
N VAL A 174 4.90 -0.21 4.72
CA VAL A 174 3.82 0.19 5.63
C VAL A 174 4.32 1.22 6.65
N ILE A 175 5.53 1.05 7.19
CA ILE A 175 6.14 2.03 8.10
C ILE A 175 6.35 3.36 7.38
N VAL A 176 6.92 3.35 6.18
CA VAL A 176 7.17 4.56 5.38
C VAL A 176 5.86 5.26 5.06
N LEU A 177 4.85 4.56 4.53
CA LEU A 177 3.55 5.15 4.22
C LEU A 177 2.88 5.75 5.45
N HIS A 178 2.98 5.09 6.60
CA HIS A 178 2.41 5.62 7.84
C HIS A 178 3.02 6.95 8.28
N HIS A 179 4.32 7.16 8.02
CA HIS A 179 4.96 8.46 8.24
C HIS A 179 4.56 9.46 7.15
N VAL A 180 4.53 9.05 5.89
CA VAL A 180 4.14 9.90 4.75
C VAL A 180 2.71 10.44 4.91
N ILE A 181 1.75 9.60 5.31
CA ILE A 181 0.34 9.98 5.49
C ILE A 181 0.15 10.99 6.64
N ARG A 182 0.98 10.92 7.68
CA ARG A 182 0.94 11.85 8.82
C ARG A 182 1.75 13.12 8.61
N SER A 183 2.62 13.13 7.59
CA SER A 183 3.36 14.33 7.22
C SER A 183 2.44 15.40 6.60
N PRO A 184 2.89 16.66 6.50
CA PRO A 184 2.12 17.72 5.84
C PRO A 184 1.70 17.36 4.42
N PHE A 185 2.53 16.59 3.71
CA PHE A 185 2.20 16.06 2.38
C PHE A 185 0.95 15.17 2.42
N GLY A 186 0.93 14.15 3.27
CA GLY A 186 -0.20 13.24 3.40
C GLY A 186 -1.47 13.93 3.89
N GLN A 187 -1.35 14.88 4.84
CA GLN A 187 -2.50 15.66 5.30
C GLN A 187 -3.07 16.55 4.20
N SER A 188 -2.22 17.15 3.37
CA SER A 188 -2.68 17.95 2.22
C SER A 188 -3.38 17.10 1.17
N LEU A 189 -2.93 15.85 0.98
CA LEU A 189 -3.55 14.90 0.06
C LEU A 189 -4.93 14.45 0.55
N ILE A 190 -5.06 14.16 1.85
CA ILE A 190 -6.35 13.83 2.49
C ILE A 190 -7.31 15.03 2.41
N ALA A 191 -6.83 16.24 2.69
CA ALA A 191 -7.66 17.45 2.57
C ALA A 191 -8.19 17.65 1.14
N LEU A 192 -7.35 17.39 0.14
CA LEU A 192 -7.72 17.49 -1.27
C LEU A 192 -8.76 16.43 -1.68
N ARG A 193 -8.66 15.22 -1.11
CA ARG A 193 -9.65 14.15 -1.29
C ARG A 193 -10.99 14.52 -0.65
N ASP A 194 -10.97 15.04 0.57
CA ASP A 194 -12.20 15.29 1.34
C ASP A 194 -12.98 16.49 0.78
N ASN A 195 -12.28 17.59 0.42
CA ASN A 195 -12.88 18.70 -0.31
C ASN A 195 -11.82 19.48 -1.12
N GLU A 196 -11.74 19.19 -2.42
CA GLU A 196 -10.79 19.81 -3.34
C GLU A 196 -10.88 21.35 -3.31
N GLN A 197 -12.09 21.91 -3.29
CA GLN A 197 -12.31 23.34 -3.42
C GLN A 197 -11.88 24.11 -2.15
N LEU A 198 -12.12 23.53 -0.97
CA LEU A 198 -11.67 24.07 0.32
C LEU A 198 -10.15 23.94 0.51
N ALA A 199 -9.56 22.83 0.05
CA ALA A 199 -8.12 22.64 0.10
C ALA A 199 -7.38 23.69 -0.76
N ILE A 200 -7.89 23.96 -1.96
CA ILE A 200 -7.32 24.96 -2.87
C ILE A 200 -7.45 26.37 -2.28
N SER A 201 -8.57 26.73 -1.63
CA SER A 201 -8.72 28.05 -0.99
C SER A 201 -7.77 28.25 0.21
N ARG A 202 -7.27 27.16 0.80
CA ARG A 202 -6.20 27.17 1.82
C ARG A 202 -4.78 27.20 1.24
N GLY A 203 -4.64 27.36 -0.08
CA GLY A 203 -3.34 27.46 -0.76
C GLY A 203 -2.69 26.12 -1.12
N ILE A 204 -3.40 25.00 -1.03
CA ILE A 204 -2.87 23.69 -1.41
C ILE A 204 -2.83 23.57 -2.94
N ASN A 205 -1.63 23.41 -3.50
CA ASN A 205 -1.47 23.17 -4.93
C ASN A 205 -1.86 21.72 -5.28
N ARG A 206 -3.07 21.55 -5.84
CA ARG A 206 -3.60 20.26 -6.32
C ARG A 206 -2.60 19.50 -7.19
N ILE A 207 -2.09 20.14 -8.23
CA ILE A 207 -1.22 19.52 -9.25
C ILE A 207 0.02 18.92 -8.60
N ARG A 208 0.70 19.70 -7.75
CA ARG A 208 1.92 19.27 -7.07
C ARG A 208 1.66 18.07 -6.15
N GLN A 209 0.60 18.11 -5.34
CA GLN A 209 0.31 17.04 -4.39
C GLN A 209 -0.07 15.74 -5.08
N GLN A 210 -0.90 15.82 -6.12
CA GLN A 210 -1.31 14.66 -6.89
C GLN A 210 -0.14 14.06 -7.68
N LEU A 211 0.69 14.89 -8.33
CA LEU A 211 1.89 14.41 -9.06
C LEU A 211 2.85 13.68 -8.12
N LEU A 212 3.17 14.29 -6.97
CA LEU A 212 4.04 13.65 -5.98
C LEU A 212 3.45 12.32 -5.48
N SER A 213 2.13 12.26 -5.28
CA SER A 213 1.47 11.02 -4.86
C SER A 213 1.60 9.91 -5.91
N PHE A 214 1.44 10.24 -7.20
CA PHE A 214 1.59 9.32 -8.32
C PHE A 214 3.03 8.88 -8.51
N VAL A 215 4.00 9.79 -8.46
CA VAL A 215 5.42 9.47 -8.62
C VAL A 215 5.91 8.57 -7.47
N LEU A 216 5.50 8.86 -6.24
CA LEU A 216 5.87 8.08 -5.07
C LEU A 216 5.19 6.70 -5.08
N SER A 217 3.92 6.60 -5.46
CA SER A 217 3.25 5.31 -5.58
C SER A 217 3.77 4.50 -6.77
N GLY A 218 4.05 5.15 -7.90
CA GLY A 218 4.58 4.56 -9.11
C GLY A 218 6.00 4.02 -8.94
N SER A 219 6.85 4.70 -8.16
CA SER A 219 8.18 4.19 -7.84
C SER A 219 8.11 2.90 -7.03
N ILE A 220 7.23 2.84 -6.01
CA ILE A 220 7.00 1.64 -5.21
C ILE A 220 6.41 0.51 -6.08
N ALA A 221 5.44 0.83 -6.94
CA ALA A 221 4.85 -0.15 -7.87
C ALA A 221 5.90 -0.72 -8.84
N GLY A 222 6.81 0.12 -9.33
CA GLY A 222 7.91 -0.29 -10.20
C GLY A 222 8.91 -1.22 -9.49
N ILE A 223 9.27 -0.92 -8.23
CA ILE A 223 10.10 -1.82 -7.40
C ILE A 223 9.38 -3.15 -7.17
N ALA A 224 8.07 -3.13 -6.89
CA ALA A 224 7.27 -4.34 -6.70
C ALA A 224 7.25 -5.20 -7.97
N GLY A 225 7.14 -4.56 -9.15
CA GLY A 225 7.19 -5.24 -10.45
C GLY A 225 8.55 -5.85 -10.76
N ALA A 226 9.62 -5.11 -10.44
CA ALA A 226 10.99 -5.62 -10.56
C ALA A 226 11.24 -6.83 -9.65
N LEU A 227 10.77 -6.79 -8.40
CA LEU A 227 10.83 -7.95 -7.49
C LEU A 227 10.02 -9.14 -8.03
N TYR A 228 8.84 -8.89 -8.58
CA TYR A 228 7.98 -9.92 -9.16
C TYR A 228 8.67 -10.64 -10.31
N VAL A 229 9.16 -9.88 -11.29
CA VAL A 229 9.85 -10.44 -12.46
C VAL A 229 11.15 -11.15 -12.07
N SER A 230 11.89 -10.62 -11.10
CA SER A 230 13.10 -11.29 -10.60
C SER A 230 12.77 -12.61 -9.90
N PHE A 231 11.64 -12.69 -9.20
CA PHE A 231 11.20 -13.92 -8.52
C PHE A 231 10.70 -14.98 -9.51
N PHE A 232 9.85 -14.60 -10.47
CA PHE A 232 9.34 -15.51 -11.50
C PHE A 232 10.32 -15.77 -12.65
N ARG A 233 11.42 -15.01 -12.70
CA ARG A 233 12.52 -15.09 -13.69
C ARG A 233 12.10 -14.82 -15.14
N VAL A 234 10.92 -14.23 -15.34
CA VAL A 234 10.39 -13.89 -16.67
C VAL A 234 9.56 -12.61 -16.57
N ALA A 235 9.75 -11.72 -17.54
CA ALA A 235 8.86 -10.59 -17.78
C ALA A 235 7.93 -10.94 -18.93
N ASP A 236 6.65 -11.15 -18.62
CA ASP A 236 5.63 -11.47 -19.61
C ASP A 236 4.61 -10.34 -19.78
N THR A 237 3.88 -10.37 -20.90
CA THR A 237 2.94 -9.31 -21.26
C THR A 237 1.61 -9.39 -20.49
N THR A 238 1.35 -10.50 -19.77
CA THR A 238 0.13 -10.66 -18.95
C THR A 238 0.12 -9.72 -17.75
N LEU A 239 1.29 -9.17 -17.39
CA LEU A 239 1.45 -8.10 -16.41
C LEU A 239 0.63 -6.84 -16.75
N PHE A 240 0.30 -6.60 -18.02
CA PHE A 240 -0.54 -5.46 -18.44
C PHE A 240 -2.00 -5.84 -18.66
N SER A 241 -2.39 -7.07 -18.34
CA SER A 241 -3.75 -7.56 -18.60
C SER A 241 -4.79 -6.87 -17.74
N PHE A 242 -6.01 -6.75 -18.29
CA PHE A 242 -7.16 -6.26 -17.53
C PHE A 242 -7.51 -7.16 -16.33
N GLY A 243 -7.22 -8.46 -16.41
CA GLY A 243 -7.36 -9.39 -15.29
C GLY A 243 -6.48 -8.98 -14.11
N PHE A 244 -5.23 -8.58 -14.37
CA PHE A 244 -4.31 -8.12 -13.32
C PHE A 244 -4.75 -6.79 -12.69
N VAL A 245 -5.30 -5.87 -13.50
CA VAL A 245 -5.94 -4.64 -13.01
C VAL A 245 -7.10 -4.95 -12.06
N THR A 246 -7.96 -5.89 -12.46
CA THR A 246 -9.11 -6.32 -11.66
C THR A 246 -8.66 -6.94 -10.34
N LEU A 247 -7.66 -7.82 -10.37
CA LEU A 247 -7.06 -8.41 -9.17
C LEU A 247 -6.50 -7.35 -8.22
N GLY A 248 -5.69 -6.41 -8.74
CA GLY A 248 -5.09 -5.37 -7.91
C GLY A 248 -6.13 -4.45 -7.25
N LEU A 249 -7.17 -4.04 -7.97
CA LEU A 249 -8.27 -3.27 -7.39
C LEU A 249 -9.09 -4.08 -6.37
N SER A 250 -9.31 -5.36 -6.64
CA SER A 250 -10.00 -6.27 -5.72
C SER A 250 -9.27 -6.33 -4.38
N MET A 251 -7.94 -6.38 -4.38
CA MET A 251 -7.14 -6.37 -3.14
C MET A 251 -7.32 -5.08 -2.34
N ILE A 252 -7.40 -3.94 -3.00
CA ILE A 252 -7.57 -2.64 -2.32
C ILE A 252 -8.99 -2.51 -1.75
N PHE A 253 -10.01 -2.85 -2.55
CA PHE A 253 -11.40 -2.73 -2.15
C PHE A 253 -11.79 -3.75 -1.08
N LEU A 254 -11.40 -5.01 -1.25
CA LEU A 254 -11.63 -6.07 -0.27
C LEU A 254 -10.87 -5.77 1.05
N GLY A 255 -9.61 -5.32 0.92
CA GLY A 255 -8.77 -4.96 2.05
C GLY A 255 -9.28 -3.78 2.86
N GLY A 256 -9.92 -2.81 2.19
CA GLY A 256 -10.44 -1.58 2.78
C GLY A 256 -9.66 -0.36 2.32
N THR A 257 -10.33 0.52 1.58
CA THR A 257 -9.76 1.77 1.05
C THR A 257 -9.35 2.71 2.16
N GLY A 258 -8.21 3.39 2.00
CA GLY A 258 -7.75 4.42 2.94
C GLY A 258 -7.25 3.90 4.28
N HIS A 259 -7.14 2.58 4.46
CA HIS A 259 -6.46 1.96 5.60
C HIS A 259 -5.07 1.48 5.17
N ILE A 260 -4.04 1.75 5.97
CA ILE A 260 -2.65 1.40 5.62
C ILE A 260 -2.46 -0.13 5.53
N TRP A 261 -3.11 -0.87 6.43
CA TRP A 261 -3.03 -2.34 6.50
C TRP A 261 -4.03 -3.08 5.62
N GLY A 262 -5.06 -2.38 5.13
CA GLY A 262 -6.13 -2.99 4.35
C GLY A 262 -5.63 -3.73 3.12
N PRO A 263 -4.86 -3.09 2.22
CA PRO A 263 -4.35 -3.72 1.02
C PRO A 263 -3.46 -4.94 1.28
N VAL A 264 -2.74 -4.99 2.40
CA VAL A 264 -1.92 -6.15 2.77
C VAL A 264 -2.81 -7.36 3.08
N LEU A 265 -3.86 -7.17 3.87
CA LEU A 265 -4.85 -8.22 4.16
C LEU A 265 -5.61 -8.63 2.90
N GLY A 266 -6.02 -7.64 2.10
CA GLY A 266 -6.70 -7.87 0.83
C GLY A 266 -5.86 -8.67 -0.15
N ALA A 267 -4.56 -8.36 -0.28
CA ALA A 267 -3.63 -9.14 -1.09
C ALA A 267 -3.55 -10.59 -0.62
N ILE A 268 -3.36 -10.84 0.68
CA ILE A 268 -3.28 -12.21 1.21
C ILE A 268 -4.56 -13.01 0.90
N VAL A 269 -5.74 -12.43 1.16
CA VAL A 269 -7.02 -13.12 0.93
C VAL A 269 -7.28 -13.34 -0.55
N VAL A 270 -7.14 -12.29 -1.37
CA VAL A 270 -7.40 -12.39 -2.82
C VAL A 270 -6.41 -13.35 -3.47
N THR A 271 -5.14 -13.35 -3.09
CA THR A 271 -4.16 -14.31 -3.64
C THR A 271 -4.52 -15.76 -3.29
N PHE A 272 -5.02 -16.01 -2.08
CA PHE A 272 -5.47 -17.36 -1.70
C PHE A 272 -6.71 -17.80 -2.50
N VAL A 273 -7.67 -16.89 -2.67
CA VAL A 273 -8.87 -17.11 -3.49
C VAL A 273 -8.47 -17.36 -4.95
N ASP A 274 -7.66 -16.47 -5.52
CA ASP A 274 -7.15 -16.55 -6.89
C ASP A 274 -6.45 -17.89 -7.17
N ARG A 275 -5.60 -18.34 -6.25
CA ARG A 275 -4.93 -19.64 -6.33
C ARG A 275 -5.90 -20.81 -6.30
N SER A 276 -6.96 -20.71 -5.49
CA SER A 276 -7.98 -21.76 -5.34
C SER A 276 -8.87 -21.86 -6.58
N LEU A 277 -9.07 -20.74 -7.29
CA LEU A 277 -9.92 -20.65 -8.47
C LEU A 277 -9.17 -20.85 -9.80
N THR A 278 -7.85 -21.01 -9.79
CA THR A 278 -7.03 -21.14 -11.01
C THR A 278 -7.51 -22.27 -11.96
N GLY A 279 -8.18 -23.31 -11.45
CA GLY A 279 -8.72 -24.40 -12.26
C GLY A 279 -9.98 -24.05 -13.07
N LEU A 280 -10.59 -22.88 -12.87
CA LEU A 280 -11.89 -22.50 -13.46
C LEU A 280 -11.78 -21.65 -14.74
N GLY A 281 -10.56 -21.30 -15.17
CA GLY A 281 -10.33 -20.51 -16.38
C GLY A 281 -11.01 -19.14 -16.33
N ALA A 282 -11.78 -18.79 -17.36
CA ALA A 282 -12.42 -17.46 -17.47
C ALA A 282 -13.39 -17.12 -16.31
N TRP A 283 -13.99 -18.12 -15.67
CA TRP A 283 -14.90 -17.93 -14.54
C TRP A 283 -14.20 -17.36 -13.30
N GLN A 284 -12.89 -17.55 -13.16
CA GLN A 284 -12.09 -17.04 -12.05
C GLN A 284 -12.22 -15.51 -11.91
N LEU A 285 -11.99 -14.77 -13.00
CA LEU A 285 -12.04 -13.30 -12.99
C LEU A 285 -13.45 -12.78 -12.69
N ILE A 286 -14.47 -13.47 -13.20
CA ILE A 286 -15.88 -13.14 -12.94
C ILE A 286 -16.20 -13.31 -11.46
N ILE A 287 -15.79 -14.42 -10.85
CA ILE A 287 -16.05 -14.69 -9.43
C ILE A 287 -15.31 -13.69 -8.53
N ILE A 288 -14.05 -13.37 -8.84
CA ILE A 288 -13.27 -12.39 -8.07
C ILE A 288 -13.88 -10.98 -8.18
N GLY A 289 -14.27 -10.56 -9.39
CA GLY A 289 -14.94 -9.29 -9.61
C GLY A 289 -16.29 -9.21 -8.89
N ALA A 290 -17.13 -10.24 -9.02
CA ALA A 290 -18.42 -10.32 -8.35
C ALA A 290 -18.27 -10.34 -6.83
N GLY A 291 -17.32 -11.11 -6.29
CA GLY A 291 -17.01 -11.15 -4.86
C GLY A 291 -16.54 -9.79 -4.33
N THR A 292 -15.76 -9.06 -5.11
CA THR A 292 -15.33 -7.70 -4.76
C THR A 292 -16.51 -6.74 -4.69
N VAL A 293 -17.41 -6.77 -5.68
CA VAL A 293 -18.65 -5.97 -5.66
C VAL A 293 -19.50 -6.32 -4.45
N LEU A 294 -19.63 -7.60 -4.12
CA LEU A 294 -20.37 -8.08 -2.95
C LEU A 294 -19.78 -7.50 -1.66
N VAL A 295 -18.46 -7.56 -1.49
CA VAL A 295 -17.81 -6.99 -0.30
C VAL A 295 -17.93 -5.48 -0.25
N MET A 296 -17.88 -4.77 -1.38
CA MET A 296 -18.14 -3.32 -1.40
C MET A 296 -19.55 -2.96 -0.94
N ILE A 297 -20.56 -3.79 -1.27
CA ILE A 297 -21.96 -3.59 -0.87
C ILE A 297 -22.15 -3.92 0.62
N PHE A 298 -21.68 -5.09 1.07
CA PHE A 298 -21.96 -5.59 2.41
C PHE A 298 -20.97 -5.11 3.48
N LEU A 299 -19.73 -4.79 3.09
CA LEU A 299 -18.60 -4.45 3.95
C LEU A 299 -17.92 -3.14 3.45
N PRO A 300 -18.58 -1.97 3.54
CA PRO A 300 -18.06 -0.71 2.98
C PRO A 300 -16.75 -0.20 3.61
N LYS A 301 -16.35 -0.75 4.78
CA LYS A 301 -15.05 -0.46 5.41
C LYS A 301 -13.96 -1.50 5.07
N GLY A 302 -14.28 -2.50 4.25
CA GLY A 302 -13.43 -3.64 3.93
C GLY A 302 -13.05 -4.49 5.13
N LEU A 303 -12.14 -5.45 4.92
CA LEU A 303 -11.62 -6.34 5.95
C LEU A 303 -10.87 -5.58 7.06
N ALA A 304 -10.17 -4.50 6.74
CA ALA A 304 -9.50 -3.66 7.74
C ALA A 304 -10.46 -3.04 8.75
N GLY A 305 -11.68 -2.68 8.32
CA GLY A 305 -12.70 -2.10 9.20
C GLY A 305 -13.20 -3.08 10.28
N LEU A 306 -13.23 -4.38 9.98
CA LEU A 306 -13.59 -5.43 10.93
C LEU A 306 -12.51 -5.62 12.00
N VAL A 307 -11.25 -5.56 11.60
CA VAL A 307 -10.10 -5.65 12.52
C VAL A 307 -10.06 -4.44 13.46
N ASP A 308 -10.26 -3.22 12.95
CA ASP A 308 -10.26 -2.03 13.82
C ASP A 308 -11.48 -2.01 14.78
N THR A 309 -12.64 -2.50 14.35
CA THR A 309 -13.84 -2.60 15.20
C THR A 309 -13.66 -3.62 16.33
N SER A 310 -13.07 -4.78 16.05
CA SER A 310 -12.79 -5.81 17.05
C SER A 310 -11.69 -5.39 18.02
N VAL A 311 -10.60 -4.76 17.55
CA VAL A 311 -9.55 -4.22 18.41
C VAL A 311 -10.08 -3.11 19.33
N ARG A 312 -10.95 -2.23 18.83
CA ARG A 312 -11.60 -1.18 19.65
C ARG A 312 -12.61 -1.76 20.65
N ALA A 313 -13.32 -2.84 20.31
CA ALA A 313 -14.22 -3.53 21.21
C ALA A 313 -13.45 -4.18 22.38
N VAL A 314 -12.34 -4.86 22.09
CA VAL A 314 -11.45 -5.45 23.09
C VAL A 314 -10.79 -4.37 23.95
N ALA A 315 -10.30 -3.28 23.34
CA ALA A 315 -9.72 -2.15 24.07
C ALA A 315 -10.74 -1.45 25.00
N ARG A 316 -12.01 -1.36 24.59
CA ARG A 316 -13.11 -0.86 25.45
C ARG A 316 -13.39 -1.82 26.61
N GLN A 317 -13.29 -3.12 26.40
CA GLN A 317 -13.49 -4.13 27.43
C GLN A 317 -12.38 -4.10 28.49
N VAL A 318 -11.13 -3.92 28.06
CA VAL A 318 -9.97 -3.75 28.97
C VAL A 318 -10.04 -2.42 29.73
N ARG A 319 -10.49 -1.33 29.07
CA ARG A 319 -10.62 -0.02 29.71
C ARG A 319 -11.77 0.03 30.73
N ARG A 320 -12.83 -0.78 30.56
CA ARG A 320 -13.90 -0.99 31.56
C ARG A 320 -13.45 -1.77 32.80
N ARG A 321 -12.37 -2.56 32.71
CA ARG A 321 -11.78 -3.29 33.86
C ARG A 321 -10.79 -2.47 34.68
N ARG A 322 -10.50 -1.22 34.29
CA ARG A 322 -9.72 -0.31 35.15
C ARG A 322 -10.64 0.21 36.26
N PRO A 323 -10.34 -0.03 37.54
CA PRO A 323 -11.12 0.54 38.64
C PRO A 323 -11.12 2.08 38.51
N PRO A 324 -12.21 2.76 38.90
CA PRO A 324 -12.25 4.22 38.90
C PRO A 324 -11.04 4.72 39.68
N SER A 325 -10.21 5.56 39.06
CA SER A 325 -9.23 6.34 39.81
C SER A 325 -9.98 7.11 40.89
N ALA A 326 -9.59 6.89 42.15
CA ALA A 326 -10.20 7.50 43.32
C ALA A 326 -10.41 9.01 43.10
N PRO A 327 -11.53 9.59 43.58
CA PRO A 327 -11.77 11.02 43.45
C PRO A 327 -10.53 11.77 43.96
N GLN A 328 -9.94 12.59 43.09
CA GLN A 328 -8.94 13.55 43.54
C GLN A 328 -9.66 14.45 44.54
N THR A 329 -9.30 14.34 45.82
CA THR A 329 -9.71 15.28 46.85
C THR A 329 -9.21 16.65 46.41
N ILE A 330 -10.12 17.46 45.86
CA ILE A 330 -9.89 18.87 45.59
C ILE A 330 -9.44 19.47 46.93
N PRO A 331 -8.24 20.08 47.03
CA PRO A 331 -7.86 20.80 48.23
C PRO A 331 -8.94 21.84 48.50
N SER A 332 -9.61 21.73 49.65
CA SER A 332 -10.62 22.69 50.09
C SER A 332 -10.03 24.10 49.99
N ALA A 333 -10.69 24.95 49.21
CA ALA A 333 -10.31 26.35 49.06
C ALA A 333 -10.17 27.01 50.44
N PRO A 334 -9.16 27.88 50.66
CA PRO A 334 -9.03 28.59 51.92
C PRO A 334 -10.29 29.43 52.18
N THR A 335 -10.89 29.23 53.35
CA THR A 335 -12.03 29.97 53.85
C THR A 335 -11.69 31.46 53.88
N VAL A 336 -12.31 32.24 52.98
CA VAL A 336 -12.27 33.70 53.04
C VAL A 336 -13.16 34.11 54.22
N THR A 337 -12.54 34.40 55.36
CA THR A 337 -13.22 35.09 56.47
C THR A 337 -13.54 36.51 56.02
N SER A 338 -14.83 36.85 55.92
CA SER A 338 -15.26 38.24 55.76
C SER A 338 -15.01 39.00 57.07
N PRO A 339 -14.34 40.17 57.05
CA PRO A 339 -14.32 41.04 58.22
C PRO A 339 -15.70 41.69 58.36
N GLY A 340 -16.35 41.41 59.48
CA GLY A 340 -17.69 41.89 59.82
C GLY A 340 -17.78 43.42 59.91
N SER A 341 -18.96 43.90 59.52
CA SER A 341 -19.46 45.25 59.78
C SER A 341 -19.47 45.54 61.29
N ARG A 342 -18.61 46.45 61.75
CA ARG A 342 -18.84 47.19 62.99
C ARG A 342 -19.48 48.53 62.64
N ILE A 343 -20.76 48.63 62.99
CA ILE A 343 -21.49 49.89 63.12
C ILE A 343 -21.00 50.50 64.42
N ASP A 344 -20.25 51.60 64.35
CA ASP A 344 -19.97 52.44 65.52
C ASP A 344 -21.00 53.55 65.60
N HIS A 345 -21.79 53.48 66.67
CA HIS A 345 -22.55 54.59 67.18
C HIS A 345 -21.62 55.55 67.94
N ALA A 346 -21.96 56.84 67.84
CA ALA A 346 -21.76 57.87 68.85
C ALA A 346 -20.52 58.79 68.76
N ARG A 347 -20.86 60.06 68.46
CA ARG A 347 -20.65 61.27 69.30
C ARG A 347 -19.29 61.99 69.30
N ILE A 348 -19.44 63.27 68.91
CA ILE A 348 -18.73 64.52 69.25
C ILE A 348 -17.69 64.96 68.22
#